data_AF-A0A7W6ZSS0-F1
#
_entry.id   AF-A0A7W6ZSS0-F1
#
_cell.length_a   1.000
_cell.length_b   1.000
_cell.length_c   1.000
_cell.angle_alpha   90.00
_cell.angle_beta   90.00
_cell.angle_gamma   90.00
#
_symmetry.space_group_name_H-M   'P 1'
#
loop_
_entity.id
_entity.type
_entity.pdbx_description
1 polymer ?
#
loop_
_entity_poly.entity_id
_entity_poly.type
_entity_poly.pdbx_seq_one_letter_code
_entity_poly.pdbx_strand_id
1 'polypeptide(L)' 'MVGFFLSKGLYKSPLIKQMERILALWQTIETQAGLVQGGAMFELPMTSTRVKQL' A
#
# COMPACT_ATOMS: atom_id res chain seq x y z
N MET A 1 5.16 14.21 3.97
CA MET A 1 5.50 12.77 4.02
C MET A 1 4.24 11.97 3.75
N VAL A 2 4.27 11.00 2.83
CA VAL A 2 3.12 10.12 2.53
C VAL A 2 3.43 8.75 3.09
N GLY A 3 2.50 8.14 3.82
CA GLY A 3 2.68 6.84 4.46
C GLY A 3 1.88 5.74 3.76
N PHE A 4 2.52 4.61 3.47
CA PHE A 4 1.86 3.40 2.98
C PHE A 4 2.14 2.25 3.95
N PHE A 5 1.09 1.63 4.47
CA PHE A 5 1.18 0.64 5.53
C PHE A 5 0.55 -0.68 5.09
N LEU A 6 1.19 -1.80 5.41
CA LEU A 6 0.61 -3.11 5.16
C LEU A 6 -0.64 -3.29 6.00
N SER A 7 -1.74 -3.74 5.39
CA SER A 7 -2.91 -4.16 6.15
C SER A 7 -2.55 -5.25 7.15
N LYS A 8 -3.30 -5.37 8.25
CA LYS A 8 -3.03 -6.33 9.34
C LYS A 8 -2.87 -7.77 8.84
N GLY A 9 -3.63 -8.17 7.83
CA GLY A 9 -3.53 -9.50 7.21
C GLY A 9 -2.25 -9.67 6.38
N LEU A 10 -1.91 -8.65 5.59
CA LEU A 10 -0.71 -8.66 4.77
C LEU A 10 0.56 -8.63 5.63
N TYR A 11 0.59 -7.84 6.70
CA TYR A 11 1.72 -7.77 7.63
C TYR A 11 2.03 -9.12 8.29
N LYS A 12 1.01 -9.96 8.53
CA LYS A 12 1.18 -11.31 9.10
C LYS A 12 1.51 -12.39 8.07
N SER A 13 1.48 -12.06 6.77
CA SER A 13 1.76 -13.02 5.70
C SER A 13 3.26 -13.26 5.52
N PRO A 14 3.69 -14.37 4.89
CA PRO A 14 5.09 -14.62 4.59
C PRO A 14 5.73 -13.45 3.80
N LEU A 15 7.02 -13.18 4.03
CA LEU A 15 7.72 -12.04 3.40
C LEU A 15 7.55 -12.01 1.88
N ILE A 16 7.65 -13.17 1.21
CA ILE A 16 7.45 -13.27 -0.24
C ILE A 16 6.08 -12.73 -0.66
N LYS A 17 5.02 -13.04 0.10
CA LYS A 17 3.66 -12.53 -0.16
C LYS A 17 3.56 -11.02 0.06
N GLN A 18 4.27 -10.48 1.05
CA GLN A 18 4.35 -9.03 1.25
C GLN A 18 5.02 -8.35 0.06
N MET A 19 6.13 -8.89 -0.42
CA MET A 19 6.89 -8.35 -1.55
C MET A 19 6.11 -8.44 -2.86
N GLU A 20 5.54 -9.61 -3.18
CA GLU A 20 4.62 -9.79 -4.31
C GLU A 20 3.52 -8.73 -4.30
N ARG A 21 2.99 -8.44 -3.10
CA ARG A 21 1.90 -7.49 -2.96
C ARG A 21 2.32 -6.04 -3.14
N ILE A 22 3.47 -5.66 -2.61
CA ILE A 22 4.04 -4.32 -2.82
C ILE A 22 4.29 -4.11 -4.32
N LEU A 23 4.89 -5.09 -5.00
CA LEU A 23 5.13 -5.02 -6.45
C LEU A 23 3.82 -4.92 -7.24
N ALA A 24 2.81 -5.71 -6.88
CA ALA A 24 1.49 -5.65 -7.54
C ALA A 24 0.79 -4.29 -7.37
N LEU A 25 1.06 -3.56 -6.29
CA LEU A 25 0.47 -2.25 -6.01
C LEU A 25 1.37 -1.07 -6.40
N TRP A 26 2.60 -1.32 -6.87
CA TRP A 26 3.64 -0.30 -7.05
C TRP A 26 3.18 0.88 -7.92
N GLN A 27 2.61 0.60 -9.09
CA GLN A 27 2.09 1.62 -9.99
C GLN A 27 1.01 2.50 -9.33
N THR A 28 0.19 1.90 -8.46
CA THR A 28 -0.84 2.64 -7.72
C THR A 28 -0.21 3.49 -6.61
N ILE A 29 0.81 2.99 -5.92
CA ILE A 29 1.58 3.72 -4.90
C ILE A 29 2.24 4.95 -5.52
N GLU A 30 2.95 4.79 -6.64
CA GLU A 30 3.60 5.90 -7.35
C GLU A 30 2.60 6.99 -7.77
N THR A 31 1.48 6.56 -8.36
CA THR A 31 0.42 7.47 -8.79
C THR A 31 -0.15 8.25 -7.60
N GLN A 32 -0.49 7.56 -6.51
CA GLN A 32 -1.07 8.22 -5.34
C GLN A 32 -0.08 9.14 -4.63
N ALA A 33 1.20 8.74 -4.54
CA ALA A 33 2.24 9.58 -3.95
C ALA A 33 2.41 10.93 -4.67
N GLY A 34 2.21 10.97 -5.99
CA GLY A 34 2.25 12.21 -6.79
C GLY A 34 0.99 13.09 -6.69
N LEU A 35 -0.14 12.52 -6.27
CA LEU A 35 -1.43 13.23 -6.23
C LEU A 35 -1.76 13.84 -4.87
N VAL A 36 -1.19 13.30 -3.79
CA VAL A 36 -1.65 13.58 -2.43
C VAL A 36 -0.78 14.63 -1.74
N GLN A 37 -1.40 15.43 -0.87
CA GLN A 37 -0.66 16.35 -0.02
C GLN A 37 0.14 15.59 1.04
N GLY A 38 1.24 16.19 1.48
CA GLY A 38 2.04 15.64 2.58
C GLY A 38 1.19 15.44 3.83
N GLY A 39 1.31 14.27 4.46
CA GLY A 39 0.52 13.86 5.62
C GLY A 39 -0.49 12.75 5.31
N ALA A 40 -0.76 12.46 4.03
CA ALA A 40 -1.68 11.39 3.65
C ALA A 40 -1.16 10.00 4.04
N MET A 41 -2.06 9.15 4.54
CA MET A 41 -1.78 7.78 4.97
C MET A 41 -2.69 6.80 4.24
N PHE A 42 -2.11 5.69 3.77
CA PHE A 42 -2.81 4.67 3.01
C PHE A 42 -2.51 3.27 3.54
N GLU A 43 -3.53 2.42 3.49
CA GLU A 43 -3.40 0.99 3.72
C GLU A 43 -3.24 0.24 2.39
N LEU A 44 -2.27 -0.68 2.34
CA LEU A 44 -2.08 -1.65 1.28
C LEU A 44 -2.91 -2.91 1.58
N PRO A 45 -4.05 -3.11 0.90
CA PRO A 45 -4.93 -4.25 1.18
C PRO A 45 -4.33 -5.54 0.63
N MET A 46 -4.77 -6.68 1.16
CA MET A 46 -4.30 -7.99 0.73
C MET A 46 -4.83 -8.44 -0.64
N THR A 47 -6.05 -8.03 -1.00
CA THR A 47 -6.78 -8.58 -2.17
C THR A 47 -7.19 -7.55 -3.23
N SER A 48 -7.29 -6.26 -2.90
CA SER A 48 -7.78 -5.20 -3.81
C SER A 48 -6.66 -4.37 -4.44
N THR A 49 -6.75 -3.99 -5.70
CA THR A 49 -5.77 -3.04 -6.29
C THR A 49 -5.93 -1.60 -5.82
N ARG A 50 -7.04 -1.28 -5.12
CA ARG A 50 -7.30 0.05 -4.58
C ARG A 50 -6.69 0.19 -3.20
N VAL A 51 -5.76 1.13 -3.03
CA VAL A 51 -5.29 1.57 -1.71
C VAL A 51 -6.35 2.39 -1.01
N LYS A 52 -6.51 2.17 0.30
CA LYS A 52 -7.53 2.81 1.13
C LYS A 52 -6.89 3.90 1.97
N GLN A 53 -7.41 5.12 1.93
CA GLN A 53 -6.95 6.19 2.82
C GLN A 53 -7.36 5.89 4.27
N LEU A 54 -6.43 6.14 5.20
CA LEU A 54 -6.62 6.03 6.64
C LEU A 54 -7.00 7.38 7.26
#